data_AF-A0A9Q0PGV1-F1
#
_entry.id   AF-A0A9Q0PGV1-F1
#
_cell.length_a   1.000
_cell.length_b   1.000
_cell.length_c   1.000
_cell.angle_alpha   90.00
_cell.angle_beta   90.00
_cell.angle_gamma   90.00
#
_symmetry.space_group_name_H-M   'P 1'
#
loop_
_entity.id
_entity.type
_entity.pdbx_description
1 polymer ?
#
loop_
_entity_poly.entity_id
_entity_poly.type
_entity_poly.pdbx_seq_one_letter_code
_entity_poly.pdbx_strand_id
1 'polypeptide(L)'
;MIRAKDIQANLAPEFPSIIKHMVPSNVTGGFCLNLGRKFCDAHLQEEDTTIFLEGEGGKSYPTKYLARKSGLSGGWRCFAIDHNLKGGDIVVFHLVNPTTFKVYIARVNGSQNENGALGLLKLEACVKPMNCKNLSKGGEEMKNQVLKPLLLDNPEENSEKNMVIHVTDLGTRSVHSENESEDLGFEITDGIRLSETVVDFKEVKSFNDFDILVNGLVINCELSKRLQIKYYELCCSQKSFLHEHLLDGLNCKLVAGMLAETINIADAIRASKLTTSQNDFATWENTLKSFQGLGMNVGFLLARLGRLVTLSDKSKRVKVATLERVNAEMERRSLEAKLLEVKETMNRLDFEIETLEMNSENLGRVFEKMATAHW
;
A
#
# COMPACT_ATOMS: atom_id res chain seq x y z
N MET A 1 -4.71 14.55 30.72
CA MET A 1 -6.10 14.04 30.62
C MET A 1 -7.14 15.14 30.76
N ILE A 2 -7.18 15.86 31.89
CA ILE A 2 -8.14 16.94 32.21
C ILE A 2 -8.47 17.82 30.99
N ARG A 3 -7.49 18.57 30.45
CA ARG A 3 -7.63 19.42 29.23
C ARG A 3 -8.39 18.79 28.05
N ALA A 4 -8.28 17.48 27.82
CA ALA A 4 -8.99 16.83 26.71
C ALA A 4 -10.49 16.61 27.01
N LYS A 5 -10.85 16.36 28.28
CA LYS A 5 -12.24 16.35 28.74
C LYS A 5 -12.82 17.76 28.75
N ASP A 6 -12.04 18.75 29.17
CA ASP A 6 -12.47 20.15 29.18
C ASP A 6 -12.76 20.64 27.75
N ILE A 7 -11.88 20.32 26.79
CA ILE A 7 -12.16 20.55 25.36
C ILE A 7 -13.45 19.85 24.95
N GLN A 8 -13.60 18.55 25.24
CA GLN A 8 -14.78 17.79 24.83
C GLN A 8 -16.10 18.35 25.41
N ALA A 9 -16.08 18.82 26.65
CA ALA A 9 -17.24 19.40 27.35
C ALA A 9 -17.64 20.79 26.83
N ASN A 10 -16.76 21.48 26.10
CA ASN A 10 -17.04 22.77 25.46
C ASN A 10 -17.33 22.64 23.95
N LEU A 11 -17.50 21.42 23.43
CA LEU A 11 -17.97 21.18 22.06
C LEU A 11 -19.50 21.32 21.99
N ALA A 12 -20.02 21.59 20.79
CA ALA A 12 -21.46 21.62 20.55
C ALA A 12 -22.05 20.20 20.77
N PRO A 13 -22.96 19.99 21.74
CA PRO A 13 -23.39 18.66 22.17
C PRO A 13 -24.23 17.90 21.13
N GLU A 14 -24.69 18.60 20.09
CA GLU A 14 -25.40 18.06 18.93
C GLU A 14 -24.51 17.14 18.06
N PHE A 15 -23.19 17.29 18.13
CA PHE A 15 -22.23 16.59 17.28
C PHE A 15 -21.42 15.56 18.09
N PRO A 16 -21.36 14.28 17.66
CA PRO A 16 -20.71 13.24 18.45
C PRO A 16 -19.19 13.41 18.46
N SER A 17 -18.59 13.19 19.63
CA SER A 17 -17.15 13.39 19.87
C SER A 17 -16.51 12.24 20.63
N ILE A 18 -15.20 12.03 20.42
CA ILE A 18 -14.44 10.95 21.04
C ILE A 18 -12.99 11.34 21.34
N ILE A 19 -12.53 10.97 22.54
CA ILE A 19 -11.15 11.16 23.00
C ILE A 19 -10.30 9.92 22.64
N LYS A 20 -9.09 10.15 22.14
CA LYS A 20 -8.09 9.12 21.86
C LYS A 20 -6.73 9.47 22.47
N HIS A 21 -6.18 8.55 23.23
CA HIS A 21 -4.80 8.61 23.69
C HIS A 21 -3.88 8.03 22.61
N MET A 22 -2.87 8.79 22.18
CA MET A 22 -1.91 8.34 21.18
C MET A 22 -0.89 7.40 21.82
N VAL A 23 -0.87 6.14 21.40
CA VAL A 23 0.23 5.20 21.71
C VAL A 23 1.25 5.19 20.55
N PRO A 24 2.51 4.78 20.74
CA PRO A 24 3.54 4.85 19.70
C PRO A 24 3.16 4.20 18.36
N SER A 25 2.37 3.12 18.37
CA SER A 25 1.86 2.49 17.14
C SER A 25 0.95 3.41 16.29
N ASN A 26 0.32 4.43 16.88
CA ASN A 26 -0.47 5.42 16.15
C ASN A 26 0.40 6.52 15.49
N VAL A 27 1.62 6.78 15.98
CA VAL A 27 2.37 8.04 15.68
C VAL A 27 3.83 7.87 15.28
N THR A 28 4.45 6.70 15.45
CA THR A 28 5.83 6.45 14.99
C THR A 28 5.97 5.20 14.12
N GLY A 29 5.29 4.11 14.47
CA GLY A 29 5.38 2.81 13.78
C GLY A 29 4.35 2.64 12.66
N GLY A 30 3.20 2.08 13.00
CA GLY A 30 2.20 1.62 12.03
C GLY A 30 1.29 2.71 11.46
N PHE A 31 1.09 3.82 12.17
CA PHE A 31 0.17 4.90 11.78
C PHE A 31 -1.27 4.44 11.47
N CYS A 32 -1.77 3.48 12.23
CA CYS A 32 -3.19 3.12 12.26
C CYS A 32 -3.84 3.68 13.53
N LEU A 33 -5.04 4.25 13.42
CA LEU A 33 -5.81 4.78 14.55
C LEU A 33 -7.21 4.17 14.60
N ASN A 34 -7.46 3.31 15.58
CA ASN A 34 -8.81 2.77 15.82
C ASN A 34 -9.67 3.80 16.57
N LEU A 35 -10.76 4.25 15.93
CA LEU A 35 -11.74 5.17 16.51
C LEU A 35 -12.69 4.46 17.48
N GLY A 36 -12.91 3.16 17.30
CA GLY A 36 -13.58 2.30 18.28
C GLY A 36 -15.02 1.97 17.88
N ARG A 37 -15.31 0.67 17.79
CA ARG A 37 -16.48 0.12 17.10
C ARG A 37 -17.81 0.77 17.51
N LYS A 38 -18.10 0.91 18.81
CA LYS A 38 -19.34 1.55 19.29
C LYS A 38 -19.57 2.99 18.80
N PHE A 39 -18.50 3.77 18.58
CA PHE A 39 -18.61 5.14 18.05
C PHE A 39 -18.77 5.12 16.53
N CYS A 40 -18.02 4.24 15.86
CA CYS A 40 -18.11 4.03 14.42
C CYS A 40 -19.52 3.58 14.00
N ASP A 41 -20.02 2.49 14.58
CA ASP A 41 -21.31 1.86 14.26
C ASP A 41 -22.52 2.80 14.52
N ALA A 42 -22.36 3.82 15.36
CA ALA A 42 -23.43 4.75 15.74
C ALA A 42 -23.42 6.08 14.95
N HIS A 43 -22.29 6.45 14.34
CA HIS A 43 -22.08 7.81 13.82
C HIS A 43 -21.34 7.90 12.47
N LEU A 44 -20.76 6.80 11.96
CA LEU A 44 -20.02 6.78 10.70
C LEU A 44 -20.65 5.82 9.69
N GLN A 45 -20.26 5.95 8.43
CA GLN A 45 -20.75 5.09 7.34
C GLN A 45 -20.27 3.63 7.51
N GLU A 46 -21.08 2.68 7.02
CA GLU A 46 -20.75 1.24 7.03
C GLU A 46 -19.69 0.84 5.98
N GLU A 47 -19.36 1.75 5.05
CA GLU A 47 -18.41 1.52 3.96
C GLU A 47 -17.06 2.25 4.13
N ASP A 48 -16.06 1.79 3.39
CA ASP A 48 -14.68 2.31 3.36
C ASP A 48 -14.59 3.69 2.67
N THR A 49 -14.96 4.74 3.40
CA THR A 49 -15.03 6.12 2.91
C THR A 49 -13.74 6.96 3.13
N THR A 50 -13.71 8.17 2.57
CA THR A 50 -12.68 9.18 2.89
C THR A 50 -13.21 10.14 3.95
N ILE A 51 -12.52 10.19 5.10
CA ILE A 51 -12.83 11.10 6.20
C ILE A 51 -11.78 12.21 6.24
N PHE A 52 -12.25 13.44 6.31
CA PHE A 52 -11.43 14.64 6.43
C PHE A 52 -11.17 14.97 7.90
N LEU A 53 -9.91 15.26 8.23
CA LEU A 53 -9.51 15.76 9.54
C LEU A 53 -9.16 17.24 9.42
N GLU A 54 -9.82 18.10 10.16
CA GLU A 54 -9.54 19.55 10.20
C GLU A 54 -8.81 19.89 11.49
N GLY A 55 -7.56 20.34 11.38
CA GLY A 55 -6.79 20.84 12.52
C GLY A 55 -7.08 22.31 12.85
N GLU A 56 -6.59 22.77 13.99
CA GLU A 56 -6.78 24.15 14.51
C GLU A 56 -6.39 25.27 13.52
N GLY A 57 -5.52 25.00 12.54
CA GLY A 57 -5.13 25.92 11.47
C GLY A 57 -6.02 25.89 10.21
N GLY A 58 -7.21 25.29 10.25
CA GLY A 58 -8.15 25.21 9.12
C GLY A 58 -7.73 24.32 7.94
N LYS A 59 -6.50 23.78 7.97
CA LYS A 59 -6.00 22.82 6.97
C LYS A 59 -6.71 21.47 7.16
N SER A 60 -7.28 20.98 6.06
CA SER A 60 -8.02 19.71 6.01
C SER A 60 -7.17 18.59 5.40
N TYR A 61 -7.15 17.43 6.05
CA TYR A 61 -6.31 16.28 5.70
C TYR A 61 -7.20 15.07 5.34
N PRO A 62 -7.18 14.57 4.10
CA PRO A 62 -7.96 13.41 3.71
C PRO A 62 -7.33 12.13 4.28
N THR A 63 -8.14 11.34 4.98
CA THR A 63 -7.75 10.04 5.54
C THR A 63 -8.69 8.94 5.07
N LYS A 64 -8.18 7.72 4.83
CA LYS A 64 -9.03 6.58 4.51
C LYS A 64 -9.52 5.92 5.80
N TYR A 65 -10.84 5.96 5.99
CA TYR A 65 -11.53 5.18 6.99
C TYR A 65 -11.71 3.73 6.49
N LEU A 66 -11.56 2.77 7.41
CA LEU A 66 -11.77 1.36 7.18
C LEU A 66 -12.91 0.90 8.08
N ALA A 67 -14.12 0.74 7.52
CA ALA A 67 -15.32 0.50 8.31
C ALA A 67 -15.22 -0.83 9.10
N ARG A 68 -14.80 -1.90 8.41
CA ARG A 68 -14.53 -3.22 9.02
C ARG A 68 -13.46 -3.21 10.13
N LYS A 69 -12.64 -2.17 10.23
CA LYS A 69 -11.61 -2.01 11.28
C LYS A 69 -11.90 -0.86 12.26
N SER A 70 -13.04 -0.18 12.11
CA SER A 70 -13.48 0.94 12.94
C SER A 70 -12.38 1.99 13.17
N GLY A 71 -11.67 2.40 12.11
CA GLY A 71 -10.45 3.20 12.26
C GLY A 71 -9.92 3.87 10.99
N LEU A 72 -9.02 4.83 11.18
CA LEU A 72 -8.32 5.59 10.14
C LEU A 72 -6.98 4.92 9.80
N SER A 73 -6.61 4.98 8.53
CA SER A 73 -5.44 4.29 7.98
C SER A 73 -4.59 5.22 7.09
N GLY A 74 -4.69 5.09 5.76
CA GLY A 74 -4.03 5.98 4.82
C GLY A 74 -4.34 7.45 5.11
N GLY A 75 -3.36 8.34 4.94
CA GLY A 75 -3.48 9.77 5.27
C GLY A 75 -3.28 10.13 6.75
N TRP A 76 -3.63 9.26 7.72
CA TRP A 76 -3.41 9.56 9.16
C TRP A 76 -1.93 9.83 9.47
N ARG A 77 -1.01 9.10 8.83
CA ARG A 77 0.43 9.35 8.92
C ARG A 77 0.81 10.79 8.57
N CYS A 78 0.18 11.39 7.57
CA CYS A 78 0.45 12.76 7.16
C CYS A 78 -0.01 13.74 8.26
N PHE A 79 -1.22 13.57 8.78
CA PHE A 79 -1.75 14.38 9.89
C PHE A 79 -0.87 14.29 11.14
N ALA A 80 -0.50 13.07 11.56
CA ALA A 80 0.30 12.86 12.77
C ALA A 80 1.70 13.48 12.69
N ILE A 81 2.35 13.44 11.52
CA ILE A 81 3.66 14.05 11.30
C ILE A 81 3.55 15.58 11.24
N ASP A 82 2.60 16.13 10.49
CA ASP A 82 2.46 17.58 10.27
C ASP A 82 2.04 18.33 11.54
N HIS A 83 1.27 17.67 12.44
CA HIS A 83 0.95 18.18 13.77
C HIS A 83 1.96 17.78 14.87
N ASN A 84 3.02 17.04 14.52
CA ASN A 84 4.10 16.56 15.40
C ASN A 84 3.57 15.82 16.65
N LEU A 85 2.63 14.90 16.45
CA LEU A 85 2.02 14.09 17.51
C LEU A 85 3.02 13.08 18.11
N LYS A 86 2.99 12.93 19.43
CA LYS A 86 3.88 12.03 20.18
C LYS A 86 3.11 11.03 21.02
N GLY A 87 3.79 9.93 21.40
CA GLY A 87 3.23 8.95 22.33
C GLY A 87 2.90 9.62 23.66
N GLY A 88 1.66 9.45 24.12
CA GLY A 88 1.07 10.10 25.29
C GLY A 88 0.08 11.21 24.96
N ASP A 89 0.24 11.93 23.84
CA ASP A 89 -0.64 13.04 23.46
C ASP A 89 -2.11 12.59 23.33
N ILE A 90 -3.03 13.49 23.65
CA ILE A 90 -4.47 13.19 23.62
C ILE A 90 -5.14 14.00 22.53
N VAL A 91 -5.87 13.31 21.64
CA VAL A 91 -6.57 13.90 20.51
C VAL A 91 -8.07 13.78 20.73
N VAL A 92 -8.81 14.88 20.54
CA VAL A 92 -10.27 14.92 20.58
C VAL A 92 -10.80 15.07 19.17
N PHE A 93 -11.61 14.11 18.73
CA PHE A 93 -12.29 14.12 17.43
C PHE A 93 -13.74 14.57 17.61
N HIS A 94 -14.20 15.51 16.78
CA HIS A 94 -15.53 16.11 16.84
C HIS A 94 -16.20 16.06 15.46
N LEU A 95 -17.21 15.21 15.29
CA LEU A 95 -17.78 14.89 13.97
C LEU A 95 -18.78 15.97 13.54
N VAL A 96 -18.28 17.04 12.89
CA VAL A 96 -19.09 18.19 12.47
C VAL A 96 -19.87 17.95 11.16
N ASN A 97 -19.48 16.95 10.37
CA ASN A 97 -20.21 16.45 9.21
C ASN A 97 -20.00 14.92 9.11
N PRO A 98 -20.86 14.15 8.42
CA PRO A 98 -20.75 12.68 8.34
C PRO A 98 -19.41 12.12 7.86
N THR A 99 -18.58 12.94 7.18
CA THR A 99 -17.23 12.59 6.72
C THR A 99 -16.15 13.60 7.16
N THR A 100 -16.43 14.49 8.13
CA THR A 100 -15.46 15.49 8.61
C THR A 100 -15.39 15.56 10.13
N PHE A 101 -14.19 15.32 10.68
CA PHE A 101 -13.88 15.63 12.08
C PHE A 101 -13.10 16.94 12.19
N LYS A 102 -13.50 17.82 13.11
CA LYS A 102 -12.56 18.78 13.71
C LYS A 102 -11.73 18.08 14.79
N VAL A 103 -10.44 18.41 14.85
CA VAL A 103 -9.45 17.66 15.63
C VAL A 103 -8.63 18.60 16.51
N TYR A 104 -8.73 18.40 17.83
CA TYR A 104 -8.09 19.21 18.86
C TYR A 104 -7.01 18.40 19.60
N ILE A 105 -5.88 19.01 19.96
CA ILE A 105 -4.70 18.28 20.44
C ILE A 105 -4.27 18.77 21.84
N ALA A 106 -4.56 17.96 22.86
CA ALA A 106 -4.08 18.16 24.23
C ALA A 106 -2.76 17.41 24.45
N ARG A 107 -1.63 18.11 24.20
CA ARG A 107 -0.28 17.56 24.33
C ARG A 107 0.12 17.31 25.80
N VAL A 108 0.93 16.28 26.06
CA VAL A 108 1.35 15.91 27.43
C VAL A 108 2.32 16.93 28.03
N ASN A 109 3.34 17.34 27.28
CA ASN A 109 4.37 18.27 27.75
C ASN A 109 3.95 19.75 27.57
N GLY A 110 2.64 20.02 27.63
CA GLY A 110 2.07 21.37 27.51
C GLY A 110 2.18 22.16 28.81
N SER A 111 3.40 22.49 29.24
CA SER A 111 3.63 23.57 30.21
C SER A 111 3.05 24.90 29.67
N GLN A 112 2.78 25.84 30.57
CA GLN A 112 2.11 27.11 30.22
C GLN A 112 2.83 27.85 29.08
N ASN A 113 2.07 28.20 28.05
CA ASN A 113 2.20 29.44 27.26
C ASN A 113 0.94 29.61 26.38
N GLU A 114 0.00 30.40 26.90
CA GLU A 114 -0.91 31.36 26.24
C GLU A 114 -1.85 30.96 25.07
N ASN A 115 -1.59 29.90 24.30
CA ASN A 115 -2.50 29.46 23.22
C ASN A 115 -3.75 28.68 23.70
N GLY A 116 -4.04 28.68 25.01
CA GLY A 116 -5.19 27.96 25.58
C GLY A 116 -6.55 28.64 25.42
N ALA A 117 -6.58 29.96 25.16
CA ALA A 117 -7.82 30.76 25.24
C ALA A 117 -8.32 31.32 23.89
N LEU A 118 -7.53 31.25 22.81
CA LEU A 118 -7.90 31.85 21.51
C LEU A 118 -8.90 31.02 20.68
N GLY A 119 -9.31 29.84 21.17
CA GLY A 119 -10.20 28.90 20.46
C GLY A 119 -11.64 29.38 20.21
N LEU A 120 -12.03 30.56 20.69
CA LEU A 120 -13.35 31.17 20.49
C LEU A 120 -13.36 32.40 19.56
N LEU A 121 -12.21 32.98 19.21
CA LEU A 121 -12.15 34.29 18.54
C LEU A 121 -11.07 34.38 17.43
N LYS A 122 -11.20 33.55 16.38
CA LYS A 122 -10.95 34.06 15.02
C LYS A 122 -11.63 33.23 13.92
N LEU A 123 -12.56 33.87 13.20
CA LEU A 123 -12.89 33.50 11.84
C LEU A 123 -11.86 34.17 10.90
N GLU A 124 -11.60 33.55 9.75
CA GLU A 124 -10.85 34.10 8.59
C GLU A 124 -9.36 34.47 8.78
N ALA A 125 -8.46 33.72 8.11
CA ALA A 125 -7.51 34.25 7.12
C ALA A 125 -6.60 33.17 6.47
N CYS A 126 -6.69 33.04 5.14
CA CYS A 126 -5.64 32.64 4.18
C CYS A 126 -4.57 31.56 4.54
N VAL A 127 -4.96 30.29 4.38
CA VAL A 127 -4.32 29.27 3.51
C VAL A 127 -2.87 29.52 2.99
N LYS A 128 -1.96 28.58 3.30
CA LYS A 128 -0.99 28.00 2.34
C LYS A 128 -0.83 26.49 2.61
N PRO A 129 -1.08 25.57 1.64
CA PRO A 129 -0.99 24.13 1.87
C PRO A 129 0.34 23.53 1.43
N MET A 130 0.98 22.74 2.29
CA MET A 130 2.05 21.82 1.90
C MET A 130 1.44 20.47 1.47
N ASN A 131 1.87 19.92 0.32
CA ASN A 131 1.13 18.89 -0.41
C ASN A 131 1.51 17.46 0.00
N CYS A 132 0.68 16.81 0.82
CA CYS A 132 0.92 15.45 1.33
C CYS A 132 -0.05 14.38 0.77
N LYS A 133 -0.10 14.23 -0.56
CA LYS A 133 -0.89 13.19 -1.24
C LYS A 133 0.00 12.04 -1.77
N ASN A 134 0.28 11.03 -0.95
CA ASN A 134 0.72 9.68 -1.38
C ASN A 134 0.83 8.69 -0.18
N LEU A 135 -0.30 8.25 0.40
CA LEU A 135 -0.29 7.22 1.45
C LEU A 135 -1.63 6.46 1.56
N SER A 136 -1.87 5.57 0.58
CA SER A 136 -2.85 4.47 0.57
C SER A 136 -2.51 3.60 -0.65
N LYS A 137 -2.47 2.26 -0.62
CA LYS A 137 -3.15 1.27 0.25
C LYS A 137 -2.17 0.18 0.70
N GLY A 138 -2.57 -0.63 1.69
CA GLY A 138 -1.92 -1.90 2.04
C GLY A 138 -2.03 -2.19 3.54
N GLY A 139 -2.74 -3.26 3.92
CA GLY A 139 -2.85 -3.67 5.32
C GLY A 139 -4.10 -4.47 5.65
N GLU A 140 -4.05 -5.79 5.42
CA GLU A 140 -4.95 -6.77 6.04
C GLU A 140 -4.13 -7.79 6.84
N GLU A 141 -4.52 -8.04 8.08
CA GLU A 141 -3.94 -9.04 8.96
C GLU A 141 -5.08 -9.84 9.62
N MET A 142 -5.20 -11.10 9.20
CA MET A 142 -5.16 -12.33 10.00
C MET A 142 -5.65 -12.34 11.48
N LYS A 143 -6.23 -13.52 11.85
CA LYS A 143 -6.43 -14.15 13.19
C LYS A 143 -7.92 -14.19 13.65
N ASN A 144 -8.46 -15.30 14.17
CA ASN A 144 -7.91 -16.67 14.33
C ASN A 144 -9.00 -17.78 14.38
N GLN A 145 -8.57 -19.04 14.50
CA GLN A 145 -9.28 -20.33 14.34
C GLN A 145 -10.27 -20.71 15.48
N VAL A 146 -11.14 -21.74 15.26
CA VAL A 146 -11.17 -23.07 15.96
C VAL A 146 -12.48 -23.90 15.72
N LEU A 147 -12.33 -25.20 15.33
CA LEU A 147 -13.22 -26.42 15.43
C LEU A 147 -14.77 -26.35 15.17
N LYS A 148 -15.37 -27.06 14.17
CA LYS A 148 -15.77 -28.51 14.01
C LYS A 148 -17.14 -28.92 14.64
N PRO A 149 -17.87 -30.01 14.25
CA PRO A 149 -17.92 -30.79 12.97
C PRO A 149 -19.36 -31.29 12.52
N LEU A 150 -19.43 -32.16 11.49
CA LEU A 150 -20.57 -33.04 11.03
C LEU A 150 -21.77 -32.34 10.31
N LEU A 151 -22.65 -32.99 9.51
CA LEU A 151 -22.67 -34.28 8.75
C LEU A 151 -22.61 -33.94 7.21
N LEU A 152 -23.06 -34.65 6.15
CA LEU A 152 -23.78 -35.90 5.76
C LEU A 152 -23.18 -36.35 4.38
N ASP A 153 -23.38 -37.53 3.75
CA ASP A 153 -23.71 -38.91 4.18
C ASP A 153 -23.21 -39.92 3.10
N ASN A 154 -23.22 -41.21 3.44
CA ASN A 154 -22.86 -42.41 2.64
C ASN A 154 -23.76 -42.64 1.40
N PRO A 155 -23.50 -43.63 0.48
CA PRO A 155 -22.72 -44.89 0.61
C PRO A 155 -21.73 -45.13 -0.58
N GLU A 156 -21.02 -46.25 -0.81
CA GLU A 156 -20.60 -47.48 -0.09
C GLU A 156 -19.29 -47.97 -0.78
N GLU A 157 -18.51 -48.96 -0.34
CA GLU A 157 -18.56 -49.92 0.79
C GLU A 157 -17.13 -50.01 1.41
N ASN A 158 -16.86 -50.96 2.32
CA ASN A 158 -15.49 -51.31 2.76
C ASN A 158 -15.45 -52.70 3.43
N SER A 159 -14.50 -53.57 3.05
CA SER A 159 -14.27 -54.86 3.71
C SER A 159 -12.87 -54.97 4.32
N GLU A 160 -12.81 -55.45 5.56
CA GLU A 160 -11.63 -55.36 6.42
C GLU A 160 -10.59 -56.47 6.18
N LYS A 161 -9.30 -56.16 6.45
CA LYS A 161 -8.63 -56.72 7.65
C LYS A 161 -7.22 -56.15 7.93
N ASN A 162 -6.91 -56.06 9.22
CA ASN A 162 -5.54 -55.96 9.76
C ASN A 162 -4.78 -57.29 9.45
N MET A 163 -3.44 -57.41 9.55
CA MET A 163 -2.72 -57.27 10.82
C MET A 163 -1.20 -57.58 10.69
N VAL A 164 -0.38 -56.73 11.31
CA VAL A 164 0.94 -56.99 11.94
C VAL A 164 2.08 -57.69 11.16
N ILE A 165 3.16 -56.92 11.03
CA ILE A 165 4.56 -57.29 10.75
C ILE A 165 5.09 -58.37 11.71
N HIS A 166 5.84 -59.35 11.20
CA HIS A 166 6.91 -60.00 11.96
C HIS A 166 8.18 -60.17 11.11
N VAL A 167 9.36 -60.04 11.76
CA VAL A 167 10.68 -59.97 11.11
C VAL A 167 11.63 -61.01 11.71
N THR A 168 12.16 -61.90 10.87
CA THR A 168 13.30 -62.82 11.05
C THR A 168 13.53 -63.55 9.72
N ASP A 169 14.73 -63.91 9.26
CA ASP A 169 16.11 -63.51 9.61
C ASP A 169 17.02 -63.83 8.38
N LEU A 170 18.28 -63.36 8.37
CA LEU A 170 19.15 -63.41 7.17
C LEU A 170 19.94 -64.73 7.03
N GLY A 171 19.90 -65.37 5.85
CA GLY A 171 20.38 -66.76 5.67
C GLY A 171 21.07 -67.12 4.33
N THR A 172 22.21 -66.50 4.01
CA THR A 172 23.35 -67.09 3.25
C THR A 172 23.11 -67.84 1.91
N ARG A 173 23.29 -67.11 0.78
CA ARG A 173 24.16 -67.43 -0.39
C ARG A 173 24.14 -68.86 -1.01
N SER A 174 23.73 -68.98 -2.29
CA SER A 174 24.53 -69.64 -3.37
C SER A 174 23.93 -69.53 -4.80
N VAL A 175 24.76 -69.07 -5.76
CA VAL A 175 24.85 -69.43 -7.21
C VAL A 175 23.63 -69.32 -8.16
N HIS A 176 23.92 -68.68 -9.31
CA HIS A 176 23.20 -68.56 -10.58
C HIS A 176 22.11 -69.58 -10.96
N SER A 177 20.98 -69.05 -11.46
CA SER A 177 20.31 -69.54 -12.67
C SER A 177 19.64 -68.37 -13.40
N GLU A 178 19.81 -68.27 -14.70
CA GLU A 178 19.04 -67.34 -15.54
C GLU A 178 17.63 -67.92 -15.75
N ASN A 179 16.59 -67.08 -15.60
CA ASN A 179 15.33 -67.25 -16.32
C ASN A 179 14.52 -65.95 -16.27
N GLU A 180 13.79 -65.68 -17.34
CA GLU A 180 12.93 -64.50 -17.46
C GLU A 180 11.64 -64.69 -16.65
N SER A 181 11.26 -63.67 -15.89
CA SER A 181 9.90 -63.54 -15.34
C SER A 181 9.46 -62.09 -15.48
N GLU A 182 8.45 -61.84 -16.32
CA GLU A 182 7.80 -60.53 -16.47
C GLU A 182 7.02 -60.18 -15.19
N ASP A 183 7.72 -59.71 -14.15
CA ASP A 183 7.04 -59.14 -12.98
C ASP A 183 6.53 -57.74 -13.33
N LEU A 184 5.20 -57.59 -13.34
CA LEU A 184 4.51 -56.30 -13.52
C LEU A 184 4.59 -55.49 -12.20
N GLY A 185 5.81 -55.18 -11.80
CA GLY A 185 6.15 -54.40 -10.62
C GLY A 185 5.47 -53.02 -10.67
N PHE A 186 4.40 -52.87 -9.89
CA PHE A 186 3.68 -51.61 -9.74
C PHE A 186 4.57 -50.64 -8.93
N GLU A 187 5.41 -49.87 -9.64
CA GLU A 187 6.48 -49.06 -9.04
C GLU A 187 5.93 -47.84 -8.29
N ILE A 188 5.45 -48.06 -7.05
CA ILE A 188 5.11 -47.00 -6.10
C ILE A 188 6.41 -46.43 -5.51
N THR A 189 7.09 -45.59 -6.29
CA THR A 189 8.21 -44.77 -5.82
C THR A 189 7.85 -43.29 -5.90
N ASP A 190 6.99 -42.82 -4.98
CA ASP A 190 6.87 -41.39 -4.63
C ASP A 190 8.11 -40.92 -3.83
N GLY A 191 9.30 -41.32 -4.30
CA GLY A 191 10.58 -41.08 -3.68
C GLY A 191 11.49 -40.26 -4.60
N ILE A 192 12.42 -39.53 -3.99
CA ILE A 192 13.48 -38.82 -4.71
C ILE A 192 14.42 -39.87 -5.32
N ARG A 193 14.51 -39.95 -6.65
CA ARG A 193 15.39 -40.89 -7.36
C ARG A 193 16.82 -40.32 -7.48
N LEU A 194 17.82 -41.18 -7.44
CA LEU A 194 19.20 -40.85 -7.84
C LEU A 194 19.28 -40.82 -9.37
N SER A 195 20.03 -39.88 -9.94
CA SER A 195 20.44 -39.92 -11.35
C SER A 195 21.92 -40.23 -11.46
N GLU A 196 22.29 -41.15 -12.36
CA GLU A 196 23.68 -41.46 -12.70
C GLU A 196 24.26 -40.50 -13.75
N THR A 197 23.42 -39.67 -14.38
CA THR A 197 23.81 -38.72 -15.44
C THR A 197 23.27 -37.31 -15.21
N VAL A 198 24.03 -36.32 -15.68
CA VAL A 198 23.62 -34.91 -15.75
C VAL A 198 23.34 -34.59 -17.22
N VAL A 199 22.11 -34.22 -17.54
CA VAL A 199 21.66 -33.92 -18.91
C VAL A 199 21.90 -32.44 -19.22
N ASP A 200 22.45 -32.11 -20.39
CA ASP A 200 22.56 -30.73 -20.86
C ASP A 200 21.18 -30.22 -21.29
N PHE A 201 20.80 -28.98 -20.92
CA PHE A 201 19.50 -28.41 -21.32
C PHE A 201 19.27 -28.41 -22.85
N LYS A 202 20.34 -28.46 -23.66
CA LYS A 202 20.28 -28.61 -25.13
C LYS A 202 19.68 -29.95 -25.59
N GLU A 203 19.71 -30.98 -24.75
CA GLU A 203 19.24 -32.33 -25.08
C GLU A 203 17.77 -32.54 -24.73
N VAL A 204 17.23 -31.73 -23.81
CA VAL A 204 15.81 -31.71 -23.41
C VAL A 204 14.95 -31.19 -24.57
N LYS A 205 14.17 -32.08 -25.19
CA LYS A 205 13.32 -31.77 -26.37
C LYS A 205 11.86 -31.54 -26.00
N SER A 206 11.40 -32.13 -24.90
CA SER A 206 10.03 -32.09 -24.41
C SER A 206 9.97 -32.08 -22.89
N PHE A 207 8.78 -31.86 -22.34
CA PHE A 207 8.53 -31.97 -20.90
C PHE A 207 8.75 -33.40 -20.36
N ASN A 208 8.70 -34.43 -21.21
CA ASN A 208 8.97 -35.81 -20.78
C ASN A 208 10.47 -36.08 -20.61
N ASP A 209 11.33 -35.24 -21.18
CA ASP A 209 12.80 -35.34 -21.12
C ASP A 209 13.38 -34.39 -20.04
N PHE A 210 12.54 -33.82 -19.18
CA PHE A 210 12.89 -32.74 -18.25
C PHE A 210 12.85 -33.19 -16.79
N ASP A 211 14.02 -33.45 -16.22
CA ASP A 211 14.21 -33.68 -14.79
C ASP A 211 14.81 -32.47 -14.08
N ILE A 212 14.39 -32.26 -12.83
CA ILE A 212 14.91 -31.23 -11.94
C ILE A 212 15.94 -31.89 -11.01
N LEU A 213 17.22 -31.76 -11.36
CA LEU A 213 18.33 -32.44 -10.70
C LEU A 213 19.04 -31.52 -9.70
N VAL A 214 19.11 -31.93 -8.43
CA VAL A 214 19.68 -31.13 -7.33
C VAL A 214 20.52 -32.04 -6.44
N ASN A 215 21.82 -31.75 -6.27
CA ASN A 215 22.78 -32.63 -5.57
C ASN A 215 22.77 -34.10 -6.07
N GLY A 216 22.57 -34.34 -7.37
CA GLY A 216 22.47 -35.70 -7.95
C GLY A 216 21.12 -36.40 -7.75
N LEU A 217 20.13 -35.71 -7.18
CA LEU A 217 18.81 -36.23 -6.85
C LEU A 217 17.73 -35.57 -7.72
N VAL A 218 16.83 -36.38 -8.30
CA VAL A 218 15.69 -35.91 -9.09
C VAL A 218 14.53 -35.55 -8.17
N ILE A 219 14.24 -34.25 -8.05
CA ILE A 219 13.29 -33.72 -7.06
C ILE A 219 11.88 -33.44 -7.63
N ASN A 220 11.55 -33.98 -8.81
CA ASN A 220 10.27 -33.75 -9.49
C ASN A 220 9.06 -34.01 -8.57
N CYS A 221 9.11 -35.07 -7.74
CA CYS A 221 8.06 -35.46 -6.81
C CYS A 221 7.77 -34.42 -5.70
N GLU A 222 8.72 -33.56 -5.35
CA GLU A 222 8.51 -32.44 -4.41
C GLU A 222 7.71 -31.27 -5.04
N LEU A 223 7.38 -31.34 -6.35
CA LEU A 223 6.60 -30.34 -7.08
C LEU A 223 5.38 -30.97 -7.76
N SER A 224 4.21 -30.35 -7.60
CA SER A 224 3.03 -30.76 -8.38
C SER A 224 3.28 -30.63 -9.89
N LYS A 225 2.69 -31.53 -10.69
CA LYS A 225 2.85 -31.54 -12.16
C LYS A 225 2.53 -30.19 -12.84
N ARG A 226 1.62 -29.39 -12.27
CA ARG A 226 1.34 -28.00 -12.74
C ARG A 226 2.50 -27.03 -12.52
N LEU A 227 3.26 -27.18 -11.43
CA LEU A 227 4.46 -26.38 -11.16
C LEU A 227 5.64 -26.87 -12.00
N GLN A 228 5.81 -28.19 -12.16
CA GLN A 228 6.83 -28.76 -13.07
C GLN A 228 6.69 -28.19 -14.49
N ILE A 229 5.49 -28.20 -15.07
CA ILE A 229 5.23 -27.67 -16.43
C ILE A 229 5.56 -26.18 -16.52
N LYS A 230 5.12 -25.35 -15.57
CA LYS A 230 5.46 -23.91 -15.55
C LYS A 230 6.95 -23.65 -15.36
N TYR A 231 7.64 -24.51 -14.60
CA TYR A 231 9.08 -24.41 -14.41
C TYR A 231 9.84 -24.75 -15.69
N TYR A 232 9.43 -25.81 -16.38
CA TYR A 232 9.91 -26.19 -17.71
C TYR A 232 9.72 -25.05 -18.72
N GLU A 233 8.51 -24.48 -18.83
CA GLU A 233 8.22 -23.31 -19.68
C GLU A 233 9.17 -22.14 -19.39
N LEU A 234 9.46 -21.89 -18.11
CA LEU A 234 10.34 -20.82 -17.68
C LEU A 234 11.82 -21.12 -18.01
N CYS A 235 12.28 -22.37 -17.84
CA CYS A 235 13.61 -22.82 -18.27
C CYS A 235 13.76 -22.72 -19.80
N CYS A 236 12.79 -23.20 -20.58
CA CYS A 236 12.77 -23.06 -22.04
C CYS A 236 12.85 -21.60 -22.49
N SER A 237 12.22 -20.67 -21.76
CA SER A 237 12.30 -19.23 -22.06
C SER A 237 13.71 -18.66 -21.93
N GLN A 238 14.57 -19.26 -21.10
CA GLN A 238 15.97 -18.88 -20.89
C GLN A 238 16.98 -19.86 -21.52
N LYS A 239 16.49 -20.93 -22.18
CA LYS A 239 17.29 -22.03 -22.76
C LYS A 239 18.33 -22.63 -21.79
N SER A 240 17.98 -22.71 -20.51
CA SER A 240 18.86 -23.16 -19.43
C SER A 240 18.04 -23.65 -18.22
N PHE A 241 18.59 -24.57 -17.43
CA PHE A 241 18.02 -24.92 -16.13
C PHE A 241 18.24 -23.77 -15.15
N LEU A 242 17.18 -23.20 -14.58
CA LEU A 242 17.34 -22.02 -13.71
C LEU A 242 17.99 -22.36 -12.35
N HIS A 243 18.13 -23.65 -12.04
CA HIS A 243 18.75 -24.21 -10.83
C HIS A 243 20.18 -24.76 -11.04
N GLU A 244 20.72 -24.69 -12.26
CA GLU A 244 22.03 -25.26 -12.66
C GLU A 244 23.21 -24.84 -11.78
N HIS A 245 23.17 -23.64 -11.22
CA HIS A 245 24.26 -23.02 -10.46
C HIS A 245 23.95 -22.88 -8.96
N LEU A 246 22.95 -23.62 -8.44
CA LEU A 246 22.62 -23.62 -7.02
C LEU A 246 23.80 -24.06 -6.14
N LEU A 247 23.87 -23.54 -4.91
CA LEU A 247 24.87 -23.93 -3.93
C LEU A 247 24.71 -25.41 -3.51
N ASP A 248 25.81 -26.15 -3.50
CA ASP A 248 25.87 -27.54 -3.05
C ASP A 248 25.34 -27.70 -1.61
N GLY A 249 24.64 -28.81 -1.36
CA GLY A 249 24.13 -29.16 -0.03
C GLY A 249 22.85 -28.43 0.39
N LEU A 250 22.26 -27.58 -0.47
CA LEU A 250 20.91 -27.07 -0.25
C LEU A 250 19.89 -28.23 -0.24
N ASN A 251 19.00 -28.25 0.76
CA ASN A 251 18.03 -29.32 0.93
C ASN A 251 16.99 -29.32 -0.22
N CYS A 252 16.67 -30.50 -0.76
CA CYS A 252 15.73 -30.69 -1.86
C CYS A 252 14.37 -29.99 -1.67
N LYS A 253 13.83 -29.98 -0.45
CA LYS A 253 12.55 -29.32 -0.12
C LYS A 253 12.64 -27.80 -0.10
N LEU A 254 13.79 -27.27 0.35
CA LEU A 254 14.08 -25.83 0.26
C LEU A 254 14.17 -25.40 -1.22
N VAL A 255 14.88 -26.19 -2.04
CA VAL A 255 15.00 -25.90 -3.48
C VAL A 255 13.63 -26.00 -4.17
N ALA A 256 12.84 -27.05 -3.94
CA ALA A 256 11.47 -27.14 -4.45
C ALA A 256 10.61 -25.93 -4.07
N GLY A 257 10.72 -25.45 -2.82
CA GLY A 257 10.09 -24.19 -2.38
C GLY A 257 10.57 -22.95 -3.16
N MET A 258 11.88 -22.83 -3.40
CA MET A 258 12.46 -21.75 -4.23
C MET A 258 11.99 -21.81 -5.69
N LEU A 259 11.84 -23.00 -6.27
CA LEU A 259 11.32 -23.18 -7.63
C LEU A 259 9.84 -22.77 -7.69
N ALA A 260 9.02 -23.25 -6.75
CA ALA A 260 7.61 -22.91 -6.64
C ALA A 260 7.40 -21.38 -6.51
N GLU A 261 8.17 -20.72 -5.64
CA GLU A 261 8.04 -19.27 -5.45
C GLU A 261 8.60 -18.45 -6.63
N THR A 262 9.61 -18.97 -7.34
CA THR A 262 10.08 -18.35 -8.59
C THR A 262 9.00 -18.38 -9.68
N ILE A 263 8.21 -19.46 -9.75
CA ILE A 263 7.03 -19.54 -10.64
C ILE A 263 5.96 -18.54 -10.20
N ASN A 264 5.64 -18.48 -8.89
CA ASN A 264 4.65 -17.54 -8.35
C ASN A 264 5.01 -16.09 -8.70
N ILE A 265 6.27 -15.71 -8.51
CA ILE A 265 6.78 -14.38 -8.83
C ILE A 265 6.79 -14.14 -10.34
N ALA A 266 7.19 -15.10 -11.17
CA ALA A 266 7.15 -14.97 -12.63
C ALA A 266 5.72 -14.76 -13.15
N ASP A 267 4.75 -15.48 -12.60
CA ASP A 267 3.32 -15.32 -12.90
C ASP A 267 2.78 -13.97 -12.41
N ALA A 268 3.12 -13.54 -11.19
CA ALA A 268 2.72 -12.25 -10.63
C ALA A 268 3.32 -11.07 -11.43
N ILE A 269 4.57 -11.18 -11.87
CA ILE A 269 5.21 -10.23 -12.80
C ILE A 269 4.46 -10.21 -14.15
N ARG A 270 4.05 -11.37 -14.68
CA ARG A 270 3.28 -11.47 -15.94
C ARG A 270 1.87 -10.87 -15.81
N ALA A 271 1.23 -10.98 -14.64
CA ALA A 271 -0.09 -10.45 -14.34
C ALA A 271 -0.11 -9.01 -13.79
N SER A 272 1.06 -8.41 -13.55
CA SER A 272 1.21 -7.08 -12.94
C SER A 272 0.59 -5.95 -13.77
N LYS A 273 0.17 -4.88 -13.10
CA LYS A 273 -0.53 -3.73 -13.69
C LYS A 273 0.13 -2.43 -13.22
N LEU A 274 -0.19 -1.31 -13.87
CA LEU A 274 0.21 0.04 -13.40
C LEU A 274 -0.32 0.41 -12.00
N THR A 275 -1.21 -0.41 -11.44
CA THR A 275 -1.79 -0.30 -10.09
C THR A 275 -1.18 -1.27 -9.07
N THR A 276 -0.26 -2.17 -9.47
CA THR A 276 0.49 -3.05 -8.55
C THR A 276 1.33 -2.19 -7.59
N SER A 277 1.44 -2.62 -6.32
CA SER A 277 2.11 -1.84 -5.29
C SER A 277 3.63 -1.85 -5.46
N GLN A 278 4.30 -0.77 -5.06
CA GLN A 278 5.76 -0.79 -4.94
C GLN A 278 6.23 -1.76 -3.85
N ASN A 279 5.39 -2.06 -2.85
CA ASN A 279 5.70 -3.08 -1.85
C ASN A 279 5.71 -4.49 -2.46
N ASP A 280 4.80 -4.78 -3.38
CA ASP A 280 4.73 -6.08 -4.08
C ASP A 280 6.00 -6.26 -4.91
N PHE A 281 6.33 -5.26 -5.74
CA PHE A 281 7.55 -5.26 -6.55
C PHE A 281 8.83 -5.37 -5.70
N ALA A 282 8.95 -4.63 -4.60
CA ALA A 282 10.11 -4.70 -3.71
C ALA A 282 10.22 -6.06 -2.97
N THR A 283 9.08 -6.68 -2.63
CA THR A 283 9.07 -8.03 -2.04
C THR A 283 9.61 -9.05 -3.04
N TRP A 284 9.09 -9.03 -4.27
CA TRP A 284 9.57 -9.90 -5.35
C TRP A 284 11.04 -9.66 -5.67
N GLU A 285 11.50 -8.40 -5.68
CA GLU A 285 12.89 -8.05 -5.94
C GLU A 285 13.83 -8.64 -4.88
N ASN A 286 13.45 -8.54 -3.60
CA ASN A 286 14.25 -9.08 -2.50
C ASN A 286 14.27 -10.61 -2.48
N THR A 287 13.14 -11.27 -2.74
CA THR A 287 13.09 -12.74 -2.87
C THR A 287 13.94 -13.22 -4.04
N LEU A 288 13.82 -12.61 -5.22
CA LEU A 288 14.62 -12.99 -6.39
C LEU A 288 16.12 -12.71 -6.21
N LYS A 289 16.51 -11.60 -5.57
CA LYS A 289 17.91 -11.33 -5.19
C LYS A 289 18.45 -12.38 -4.22
N SER A 290 17.62 -12.83 -3.26
CA SER A 290 18.00 -13.87 -2.31
C SER A 290 18.21 -15.21 -3.01
N PHE A 291 17.32 -15.59 -3.94
CA PHE A 291 17.49 -16.79 -4.75
C PHE A 291 18.69 -16.71 -5.70
N GLN A 292 18.97 -15.53 -6.27
CA GLN A 292 20.17 -15.30 -7.08
C GLN A 292 21.45 -15.43 -6.24
N GLY A 293 21.46 -14.96 -4.99
CA GLY A 293 22.57 -15.17 -4.05
C GLY A 293 22.76 -16.63 -3.62
N LEU A 294 21.74 -17.48 -3.78
CA LEU A 294 21.80 -18.93 -3.60
C LEU A 294 22.12 -19.70 -4.91
N GLY A 295 22.38 -18.99 -6.01
CA GLY A 295 22.80 -19.57 -7.29
C GLY A 295 21.72 -19.72 -8.36
N MET A 296 20.47 -19.31 -8.12
CA MET A 296 19.42 -19.41 -9.15
C MET A 296 19.55 -18.34 -10.24
N ASN A 297 19.43 -18.77 -11.50
CA ASN A 297 19.44 -17.90 -12.67
C ASN A 297 18.09 -17.18 -12.84
N VAL A 298 17.84 -16.16 -12.01
CA VAL A 298 16.62 -15.33 -12.03
C VAL A 298 16.86 -13.87 -12.45
N GLY A 299 18.06 -13.55 -12.95
CA GLY A 299 18.44 -12.19 -13.37
C GLY A 299 17.52 -11.57 -14.42
N PHE A 300 16.94 -12.40 -15.30
CA PHE A 300 15.95 -11.97 -16.30
C PHE A 300 14.63 -11.49 -15.69
N LEU A 301 14.19 -12.09 -14.57
CA LEU A 301 13.01 -11.64 -13.83
C LEU A 301 13.28 -10.30 -13.14
N LEU A 302 14.46 -10.14 -12.50
CA LEU A 302 14.89 -8.88 -11.91
C LEU A 302 15.00 -7.74 -12.94
N ALA A 303 15.56 -8.01 -14.12
CA ALA A 303 15.63 -7.04 -15.21
C ALA A 303 14.23 -6.65 -15.73
N ARG A 304 13.29 -7.60 -15.82
CA ARG A 304 11.89 -7.34 -16.20
C ARG A 304 11.16 -6.52 -15.12
N LEU A 305 11.40 -6.82 -13.85
CA LEU A 305 10.84 -6.15 -12.68
C LEU A 305 11.27 -4.68 -12.60
N GLY A 306 12.57 -4.39 -12.74
CA GLY A 306 13.09 -3.01 -12.76
C GLY A 306 12.51 -2.16 -13.91
N ARG A 307 12.26 -2.76 -15.08
CA ARG A 307 11.57 -2.09 -16.19
C ARG A 307 10.11 -1.74 -15.84
N LEU A 308 9.38 -2.64 -15.16
CA LEU A 308 8.00 -2.41 -14.74
C LEU A 308 7.89 -1.30 -13.68
N VAL A 309 8.78 -1.31 -12.68
CA VAL A 309 8.90 -0.24 -11.67
C VAL A 309 9.15 1.12 -12.34
N THR A 310 10.11 1.18 -13.27
CA THR A 310 10.44 2.39 -14.03
C THR A 310 9.24 2.94 -14.83
N LEU A 311 8.43 2.06 -15.43
CA LEU A 311 7.22 2.46 -16.15
C LEU A 311 6.10 2.92 -15.20
N SER A 312 5.95 2.27 -14.05
CA SER A 312 5.00 2.65 -13.00
C SER A 312 5.25 4.07 -12.50
N ASP A 313 6.50 4.42 -12.18
CA ASP A 313 6.84 5.75 -11.66
C ASP A 313 6.82 6.85 -12.73
N LYS A 314 7.16 6.53 -14.00
CA LYS A 314 6.89 7.44 -15.12
C LYS A 314 5.39 7.75 -15.26
N SER A 315 4.52 6.73 -15.16
CA SER A 315 3.06 6.92 -15.21
C SER A 315 2.54 7.80 -14.07
N LYS A 316 3.07 7.62 -12.84
CA LYS A 316 2.73 8.47 -11.69
C LYS A 316 3.15 9.93 -11.90
N ARG A 317 4.39 10.17 -12.37
CA ARG A 317 4.90 11.53 -12.66
C ARG A 317 4.05 12.26 -13.71
N VAL A 318 3.64 11.58 -14.79
CA VAL A 318 2.74 12.18 -15.81
C VAL A 318 1.41 12.62 -15.21
N LYS A 319 0.80 11.82 -14.31
CA LYS A 319 -0.45 12.20 -13.63
C LYS A 319 -0.29 13.41 -12.70
N VAL A 320 0.82 13.49 -11.97
CA VAL A 320 1.14 14.64 -11.10
C VAL A 320 1.31 15.91 -11.93
N ALA A 321 2.18 15.90 -12.94
CA ALA A 321 2.41 17.05 -13.81
C ALA A 321 1.15 17.51 -14.57
N THR A 322 0.26 16.56 -14.94
CA THR A 322 -1.04 16.89 -15.56
C THR A 322 -1.96 17.65 -14.60
N LEU A 323 -1.98 17.27 -13.31
CA LEU A 323 -2.78 17.94 -12.28
C LEU A 323 -2.19 19.32 -11.93
N GLU A 324 -0.87 19.43 -11.80
CA GLU A 324 -0.15 20.68 -11.56
C GLU A 324 -0.41 21.70 -12.68
N ARG A 325 -0.39 21.25 -13.95
CA ARG A 325 -0.75 22.07 -15.11
C ARG A 325 -2.20 22.58 -15.04
N VAL A 326 -3.15 21.76 -14.59
CA VAL A 326 -4.56 22.16 -14.42
C VAL A 326 -4.72 23.19 -13.30
N ASN A 327 -3.95 23.08 -12.22
CA ASN A 327 -3.94 24.07 -11.13
C ASN A 327 -3.36 25.42 -11.62
N ALA A 328 -2.19 25.41 -12.27
CA ALA A 328 -1.58 26.62 -12.81
C ALA A 328 -2.46 27.32 -13.86
N GLU A 329 -3.20 26.56 -14.67
CA GLU A 329 -4.17 27.09 -15.64
C GLU A 329 -5.41 27.72 -14.96
N MET A 330 -5.80 27.25 -13.76
CA MET A 330 -6.84 27.88 -12.95
C MET A 330 -6.35 29.19 -12.30
N GLU A 331 -5.13 29.19 -11.78
CA GLU A 331 -4.48 30.38 -11.21
C GLU A 331 -4.28 31.47 -12.27
N ARG A 332 -3.84 31.11 -13.49
CA ARG A 332 -3.73 32.01 -14.65
C ARG A 332 -5.04 32.76 -14.91
N ARG A 333 -6.16 32.03 -14.99
CA ARG A 333 -7.50 32.62 -15.23
C ARG A 333 -7.95 33.54 -14.09
N SER A 334 -7.62 33.19 -12.84
CA SER A 334 -7.91 34.06 -11.69
C SER A 334 -7.11 35.37 -11.72
N LEU A 335 -5.85 35.31 -12.14
CA LEU A 335 -5.00 36.50 -12.32
C LEU A 335 -5.47 37.35 -13.52
N GLU A 336 -5.90 36.73 -14.61
CA GLU A 336 -6.45 37.43 -15.78
C GLU A 336 -7.76 38.17 -15.46
N ALA A 337 -8.65 37.57 -14.66
CA ALA A 337 -9.86 38.24 -14.20
C ALA A 337 -9.54 39.49 -13.34
N LYS A 338 -8.58 39.38 -12.41
CA LYS A 338 -8.11 40.53 -11.61
C LYS A 338 -7.40 41.59 -12.45
N LEU A 339 -6.68 41.18 -13.49
CA LEU A 339 -6.03 42.11 -14.42
C LEU A 339 -7.04 42.85 -15.31
N LEU A 340 -8.21 42.25 -15.58
CA LEU A 340 -9.34 42.94 -16.21
C LEU A 340 -9.98 43.96 -15.26
N GLU A 341 -10.29 43.55 -14.02
CA GLU A 341 -10.82 44.42 -12.96
C GLU A 341 -9.91 45.66 -12.73
N VAL A 342 -8.60 45.46 -12.63
CA VAL A 342 -7.64 46.57 -12.49
C VAL A 342 -7.66 47.49 -13.70
N LYS A 343 -7.75 46.97 -14.94
CA LYS A 343 -7.88 47.81 -16.15
C LYS A 343 -9.17 48.61 -16.16
N GLU A 344 -10.29 48.03 -15.74
CA GLU A 344 -11.56 48.75 -15.63
C GLU A 344 -11.48 49.88 -14.57
N THR A 345 -10.80 49.66 -13.44
CA THR A 345 -10.56 50.73 -12.46
C THR A 345 -9.63 51.82 -12.97
N MET A 346 -8.62 51.48 -13.77
CA MET A 346 -7.69 52.44 -14.37
C MET A 346 -8.43 53.33 -15.36
N ASN A 347 -9.11 52.75 -16.35
CA ASN A 347 -9.89 53.49 -17.36
C ASN A 347 -10.95 54.43 -16.72
N ARG A 348 -11.54 54.03 -15.58
CA ARG A 348 -12.48 54.87 -14.82
C ARG A 348 -11.80 56.06 -14.17
N LEU A 349 -10.62 55.86 -13.57
CA LEU A 349 -9.84 56.94 -12.95
C LEU A 349 -9.27 57.89 -13.99
N ASP A 350 -8.82 57.40 -15.15
CA ASP A 350 -8.35 58.23 -16.26
C ASP A 350 -9.46 59.20 -16.73
N PHE A 351 -10.69 58.70 -16.92
CA PHE A 351 -11.87 59.52 -17.25
C PHE A 351 -12.27 60.51 -16.15
N GLU A 352 -12.12 60.12 -14.87
CA GLU A 352 -12.38 61.00 -13.72
C GLU A 352 -11.34 62.15 -13.66
N ILE A 353 -10.07 61.86 -13.97
CA ILE A 353 -9.00 62.85 -14.07
C ILE A 353 -9.25 63.83 -15.22
N GLU A 354 -9.51 63.35 -16.45
CA GLU A 354 -9.85 64.21 -17.60
C GLU A 354 -11.04 65.13 -17.29
N THR A 355 -12.06 64.60 -16.59
CA THR A 355 -13.24 65.37 -16.18
C THR A 355 -12.89 66.43 -15.12
N LEU A 356 -12.04 66.12 -14.15
CA LEU A 356 -11.62 67.06 -13.10
C LEU A 356 -10.69 68.16 -13.64
N GLU A 357 -9.76 67.83 -14.54
CA GLU A 357 -8.88 68.79 -15.20
C GLU A 357 -9.69 69.84 -15.98
N MET A 358 -10.65 69.41 -16.80
CA MET A 358 -11.54 70.32 -17.54
C MET A 358 -12.39 71.24 -16.63
N ASN A 359 -12.73 70.80 -15.42
CA ASN A 359 -13.42 71.64 -14.43
C ASN A 359 -12.47 72.58 -13.67
N SER A 360 -11.18 72.26 -13.56
CA SER A 360 -10.21 72.99 -12.74
C SER A 360 -9.98 74.44 -13.20
N GLU A 361 -9.99 74.71 -14.51
CA GLU A 361 -9.83 76.07 -15.08
C GLU A 361 -10.96 77.02 -14.66
N ASN A 362 -12.17 76.48 -14.45
CA ASN A 362 -13.32 77.22 -13.96
C ASN A 362 -13.26 77.40 -12.44
N LEU A 363 -12.95 76.32 -11.71
CA LEU A 363 -12.78 76.32 -10.26
C LEU A 363 -11.74 77.33 -9.78
N GLY A 364 -10.60 77.47 -10.46
CA GLY A 364 -9.57 78.46 -10.12
C GLY A 364 -10.12 79.90 -10.16
N ARG A 365 -10.87 80.26 -11.21
CA ARG A 365 -11.47 81.60 -11.36
C ARG A 365 -12.60 81.86 -10.34
N VAL A 366 -13.34 80.82 -9.94
CA VAL A 366 -14.38 80.92 -8.91
C VAL A 366 -13.75 81.09 -7.52
N PHE A 367 -12.70 80.32 -7.23
CA PHE A 367 -11.94 80.40 -5.98
C PHE A 367 -11.28 81.79 -5.80
N GLU A 368 -10.62 82.30 -6.83
CA GLU A 368 -10.00 83.63 -6.83
C GLU A 368 -11.03 84.75 -6.61
N LYS A 369 -12.22 84.66 -7.22
CA LYS A 369 -13.34 85.57 -6.93
C LYS A 369 -13.88 85.47 -5.50
N MET A 370 -13.99 84.28 -4.93
CA MET A 370 -14.40 84.12 -3.53
C MET A 370 -13.35 84.67 -2.55
N ALA A 371 -12.05 84.41 -2.81
CA ALA A 371 -10.96 84.87 -1.95
C ALA A 371 -10.74 86.39 -1.97
N THR A 372 -11.23 87.08 -3.01
CA THR A 372 -11.15 88.55 -3.16
C THR A 372 -12.44 89.29 -2.81
N ALA A 373 -13.51 88.56 -2.44
CA ALA A 373 -14.75 89.16 -1.96
C ALA A 373 -14.55 89.89 -0.61
N HIS A 374 -15.43 90.84 -0.29
CA HIS A 374 -15.48 91.45 1.04
C HIS A 374 -16.33 90.59 1.99
N TRP A 375 -15.91 90.58 3.26
CA TRP A 375 -16.47 89.79 4.37
C TRP A 375 -17.83 90.30 4.85
#